data_AF-A0A927PDB6-F1
#
_entry.id   AF-A0A927PDB6-F1
#
_cell.length_a   1.000
_cell.length_b   1.000
_cell.length_c   1.000
_cell.angle_alpha   90.00
_cell.angle_beta   90.00
_cell.angle_gamma   90.00
#
_symmetry.space_group_name_H-M   'P 1'
#
loop_
_entity.id
_entity.type
_entity.pdbx_description
1 polymer ?
#
loop_
_entity_poly.entity_id
_entity_poly.type
_entity_poly.pdbx_seq_one_letter_code
_entity_poly.pdbx_strand_id
1 'polypeptide(L)'
;MTTSTPLPMCRAATPFAVIDARSHLSTCAGDTTSVAADLRALDVAWAGPAAQAYGDAITDACSLLDVVPPAVEDALRLLDAFSVQAEEDATAQALAQAATGLGS
;
A
#
# COMPACT_ATOMS: atom_id res chain seq x y z
N MET A 1 36.55 20.76 -18.43
CA MET A 1 35.11 20.49 -18.68
C MET A 1 34.61 19.63 -17.55
N THR A 2 34.01 20.24 -16.52
CA THR A 2 33.38 19.53 -15.40
C THR A 2 31.95 19.16 -15.81
N THR A 3 31.72 17.87 -16.05
CA THR A 3 30.37 17.32 -16.23
C THR A 3 29.66 17.33 -14.89
N SER A 4 28.89 18.39 -14.63
CA SER A 4 27.89 18.41 -13.57
C SER A 4 26.67 17.65 -14.07
N THR A 5 26.69 16.32 -13.96
CA THR A 5 25.46 15.52 -14.10
C THR A 5 24.61 15.81 -12.85
N PRO A 6 23.42 16.42 -12.96
CA PRO A 6 22.57 16.60 -11.80
C PRO A 6 22.23 15.21 -11.28
N LEU A 7 22.54 14.95 -10.00
CA LEU A 7 22.05 13.75 -9.32
C LEU A 7 20.52 13.71 -9.53
N PRO A 8 19.93 12.54 -9.87
CA PRO A 8 18.49 12.43 -9.93
C PRO A 8 17.99 12.86 -8.56
N MET A 9 17.33 14.01 -8.50
CA MET A 9 16.54 14.37 -7.34
C MET A 9 15.50 13.26 -7.25
N CYS A 10 15.75 12.28 -6.37
CA CYS A 10 14.68 11.63 -5.65
C CYS A 10 13.95 12.78 -4.97
N ARG A 11 13.05 13.43 -5.72
CA ARG A 11 11.96 14.19 -5.16
C ARG A 11 11.31 13.17 -4.27
N ALA A 12 11.63 13.26 -2.98
CA ALA A 12 10.91 12.61 -1.92
C ALA A 12 9.46 12.66 -2.35
N ALA A 13 8.85 11.50 -2.58
CA ALA A 13 7.42 11.43 -2.40
C ALA A 13 7.25 12.00 -1.00
N THR A 14 6.79 13.25 -0.92
CA THR A 14 6.78 14.01 0.32
C THR A 14 6.13 13.15 1.39
N PRO A 15 6.55 13.15 2.66
CA PRO A 15 5.99 12.27 3.69
C PRO A 15 4.44 12.24 3.69
N PHE A 16 3.81 13.36 3.31
CA PHE A 16 2.37 13.46 3.03
C PHE A 16 1.83 12.50 1.96
N ALA A 17 2.51 12.34 0.83
CA ALA A 17 2.11 11.42 -0.24
C ALA A 17 2.19 9.94 0.19
N VAL A 18 3.17 9.58 1.04
CA VAL A 18 3.28 8.24 1.62
C VAL A 18 2.18 8.00 2.64
N ILE A 19 1.88 8.98 3.48
CA ILE A 19 0.77 8.95 4.45
C ILE A 19 -0.57 8.79 3.70
N ASP A 20 -0.80 9.58 2.65
CA ASP A 20 -2.01 9.51 1.83
C ASP A 20 -2.14 8.14 1.16
N ALA A 21 -1.05 7.62 0.57
CA ALA A 21 -1.04 6.29 -0.03
C ALA A 21 -1.36 5.19 1.00
N ARG A 22 -0.79 5.25 2.21
CA ARG A 22 -1.12 4.32 3.30
C ARG A 22 -2.60 4.41 3.67
N SER A 23 -3.13 5.62 3.83
CA SER A 23 -4.53 5.84 4.19
C SER A 23 -5.48 5.27 3.13
N HIS A 24 -5.20 5.49 1.85
CA HIS A 24 -5.99 4.94 0.76
C HIS A 24 -5.92 3.41 0.71
N LEU A 25 -4.74 2.83 0.89
CA LEU A 25 -4.56 1.38 0.93
C LEU A 25 -5.34 0.75 2.09
N SER A 26 -5.23 1.29 3.30
CA SER A 26 -5.96 0.79 4.47
C SER A 26 -7.48 0.90 4.29
N THR A 27 -7.96 2.02 3.73
CA THR A 27 -9.39 2.20 3.42
C THR A 27 -9.86 1.16 2.41
N CYS A 28 -9.11 0.96 1.32
CA CYS A 28 -9.43 -0.02 0.28
C CYS A 28 -9.51 -1.45 0.83
N ALA A 29 -8.59 -1.86 1.70
CA ALA A 29 -8.64 -3.19 2.34
C ALA A 29 -9.85 -3.35 3.27
N GLY A 30 -10.19 -2.30 4.02
CA GLY A 30 -11.38 -2.28 4.88
C GLY A 30 -12.67 -2.39 4.07
N ASP A 31 -12.81 -1.58 3.03
CA ASP A 31 -13.96 -1.59 2.13
C ASP A 31 -14.13 -2.95 1.46
N THR A 32 -13.03 -3.54 0.97
CA THR A 32 -13.06 -4.87 0.34
C THR A 32 -13.51 -5.95 1.32
N THR A 33 -13.03 -5.90 2.56
CA THR A 33 -13.44 -6.83 3.62
C THR A 33 -14.93 -6.67 3.95
N SER A 34 -15.42 -5.43 4.02
CA SER A 34 -16.84 -5.13 4.26
C SER A 34 -17.71 -5.67 3.13
N VAL A 35 -17.35 -5.41 1.88
CA VAL A 35 -18.09 -5.90 0.70
C VAL A 35 -18.13 -7.44 0.69
N ALA A 36 -17.01 -8.09 1.00
CA ALA A 36 -16.97 -9.55 1.07
C ALA A 36 -17.84 -10.10 2.22
N ALA A 37 -17.96 -9.38 3.34
CA ALA A 37 -18.86 -9.74 4.43
C ALA A 37 -20.34 -9.57 4.04
N ASP A 38 -20.68 -8.46 3.38
CA ASP A 38 -22.03 -8.18 2.90
C ASP A 38 -22.48 -9.23 1.88
N LEU A 39 -21.61 -9.61 0.94
CA LEU A 39 -21.89 -10.66 -0.05
C LEU A 39 -22.15 -12.02 0.60
N ARG A 40 -21.41 -12.38 1.65
CA ARG A 40 -21.62 -13.64 2.39
C ARG A 40 -22.88 -13.61 3.25
N ALA A 41 -23.33 -12.43 3.65
CA ALA A 41 -24.54 -12.23 4.44
C ALA A 41 -25.82 -12.18 3.59
N LEU A 42 -25.70 -12.10 2.25
CA LEU A 42 -26.85 -12.16 1.35
C LEU A 42 -27.53 -13.52 1.43
N ASP A 43 -28.65 -13.55 2.13
CA ASP A 43 -29.57 -14.68 2.11
C ASP A 43 -30.52 -14.53 0.92
N VAL A 44 -30.48 -15.48 -0.02
CA VAL A 44 -31.30 -15.46 -1.22
C VAL A 44 -32.11 -16.74 -1.29
N ALA A 45 -33.44 -16.60 -1.30
CA ALA A 45 -34.37 -17.72 -1.32
C ALA A 45 -34.53 -18.33 -2.73
N TRP A 46 -33.41 -18.66 -3.40
CA TRP A 46 -33.41 -19.35 -4.68
C TRP A 46 -33.32 -20.87 -4.46
N ALA A 47 -33.90 -21.65 -5.37
CA ALA A 47 -33.88 -23.10 -5.31
C ALA A 47 -33.40 -23.70 -6.65
N GLY A 48 -32.86 -24.91 -6.58
CA GLY A 48 -32.41 -25.64 -7.76
C GLY A 48 -31.16 -25.04 -8.41
N PRO A 49 -30.96 -25.21 -9.73
CA PRO A 49 -29.73 -24.82 -10.42
C PRO A 49 -29.35 -23.34 -10.29
N ALA A 50 -30.34 -22.45 -10.14
CA ALA A 50 -30.09 -21.01 -9.96
C ALA A 50 -29.44 -20.71 -8.60
N ALA A 51 -29.82 -21.43 -7.55
CA ALA A 51 -29.21 -21.29 -6.23
C ALA A 51 -27.74 -21.73 -6.23
N GLN A 52 -27.44 -22.84 -6.92
CA GLN A 52 -26.08 -23.32 -7.08
C GLN A 52 -25.22 -22.31 -7.85
N ALA A 53 -25.68 -21.86 -9.01
CA ALA A 53 -24.95 -20.90 -9.83
C ALA A 53 -24.69 -19.57 -9.09
N TYR A 54 -25.65 -19.14 -8.25
CA TYR A 54 -25.46 -17.97 -7.39
C TYR A 54 -24.42 -18.21 -6.30
N GLY A 55 -24.49 -19.36 -5.61
CA GLY A 55 -23.51 -19.73 -4.59
C GLY A 55 -22.08 -19.82 -5.13
N ASP A 56 -21.92 -20.40 -6.33
CA ASP A 56 -20.64 -20.46 -7.03
C ASP A 56 -20.13 -19.04 -7.36
N ALA A 57 -20.99 -18.17 -7.90
CA ALA A 57 -20.63 -16.79 -8.21
C ALA A 57 -20.23 -15.97 -6.96
N ILE A 58 -20.93 -16.15 -5.84
CA ILE A 58 -20.57 -15.51 -4.56
C ILE A 58 -19.23 -16.04 -4.04
N THR A 59 -18.99 -17.35 -4.16
CA THR A 59 -17.74 -17.97 -3.74
C THR A 59 -16.56 -17.43 -4.55
N ASP A 60 -16.70 -17.34 -5.87
CA ASP A 60 -15.69 -16.78 -6.76
C ASP A 60 -15.45 -15.29 -6.46
N ALA A 61 -16.52 -14.51 -6.30
CA ALA A 61 -16.42 -13.08 -5.98
C ALA A 61 -15.71 -12.86 -4.63
N CYS A 62 -16.08 -13.61 -3.59
CA CYS A 62 -15.43 -13.51 -2.28
C CYS A 62 -13.96 -13.93 -2.35
N SER A 63 -13.65 -14.98 -3.11
CA SER A 63 -12.27 -15.44 -3.30
C SER A 63 -11.38 -14.36 -3.94
N LEU A 64 -11.92 -13.59 -4.89
CA LEU A 64 -11.19 -12.45 -5.48
C LEU A 64 -10.99 -11.31 -4.47
N LEU A 65 -11.99 -11.02 -3.65
CA LEU A 65 -11.93 -9.95 -2.64
C LEU A 65 -10.96 -10.32 -1.51
N ASP A 66 -10.89 -11.58 -1.11
CA ASP A 66 -10.02 -12.06 -0.02
C ASP A 66 -8.51 -11.93 -0.33
N VAL A 67 -8.14 -11.78 -1.60
CA VAL A 67 -6.74 -11.55 -2.02
C VAL A 67 -6.29 -10.10 -1.80
N VAL A 68 -7.22 -9.15 -1.70
CA VAL A 68 -6.89 -7.72 -1.57
C VAL A 68 -6.26 -7.38 -0.22
N PRO A 69 -6.82 -7.79 0.94
CA PRO A 69 -6.21 -7.49 2.24
C PRO A 69 -4.74 -7.91 2.38
N PRO A 70 -4.32 -9.15 2.04
CA PRO A 70 -2.91 -9.53 2.14
C PRO A 70 -2.01 -8.77 1.15
N ALA A 71 -2.48 -8.50 -0.07
CA ALA A 71 -1.72 -7.70 -1.03
C ALA A 71 -1.52 -6.25 -0.54
N VAL A 72 -2.53 -5.67 0.11
CA VAL A 72 -2.43 -4.37 0.77
C VAL A 72 -1.46 -4.40 1.95
N GLU A 73 -1.49 -5.45 2.78
CA GLU A 73 -0.55 -5.61 3.88
C GLU A 73 0.91 -5.64 3.40
N ASP A 74 1.18 -6.37 2.32
CA ASP A 74 2.52 -6.40 1.71
C ASP A 74 2.93 -5.04 1.15
N ALA A 75 2.02 -4.31 0.49
CA ALA A 75 2.28 -2.97 0.01
C ALA A 75 2.60 -1.99 1.17
N LEU A 76 1.88 -2.09 2.29
CA LEU A 76 2.13 -1.29 3.48
C LEU A 76 3.50 -1.59 4.09
N ARG A 77 3.91 -2.87 4.17
CA ARG A 77 5.25 -3.27 4.64
C ARG A 77 6.35 -2.69 3.77
N LEU A 78 6.17 -2.69 2.45
CA LEU A 78 7.14 -2.08 1.53
C LEU A 78 7.23 -0.57 1.72
N LEU A 79 6.10 0.12 1.86
CA LEU A 79 6.08 1.56 2.13
C LEU A 79 6.76 1.91 3.47
N ASP A 80 6.58 1.09 4.50
CA ASP A 80 7.28 1.26 5.78
C ASP A 80 8.80 1.09 5.63
N ALA A 81 9.23 0.03 4.93
CA ALA A 81 10.66 -0.19 4.68
C ALA A 81 11.31 0.98 3.91
N PHE A 82 10.62 1.50 2.89
CA PHE A 82 11.09 2.68 2.15
C PHE A 82 11.15 3.93 3.01
N SER A 83 10.19 4.11 3.94
CA SER A 83 10.17 5.27 4.84
C SER A 83 11.35 5.24 5.82
N VAL A 84 11.65 4.07 6.39
CA VAL A 84 12.82 3.86 7.26
C VAL A 84 14.13 4.16 6.51
N GLN A 85 14.29 3.61 5.30
CA GLN A 85 15.50 3.85 4.50
C GLN A 85 15.67 5.34 4.18
N ALA A 86 14.58 6.05 3.85
CA ALA A 86 14.63 7.48 3.57
C ALA A 86 15.04 8.31 4.79
N GLU A 87 14.61 7.94 6.00
CA GLU A 87 15.02 8.57 7.26
C GLU A 87 16.50 8.32 7.58
N GLU A 88 16.99 7.10 7.36
CA GLU A 88 18.40 6.75 7.53
C GLU A 88 19.29 7.55 6.57
N ASP A 89 18.90 7.63 5.29
CA ASP A 89 19.62 8.39 4.25
C ASP A 89 19.65 9.89 4.58
N ALA A 90 18.53 10.47 5.04
CA ALA A 90 18.46 11.86 5.46
C ALA A 90 19.37 12.14 6.67
N THR A 91 19.40 11.22 7.63
CA THR A 91 20.27 11.30 8.81
C THR A 91 21.75 11.23 8.42
N ALA A 92 22.11 10.29 7.54
CA ALA A 92 23.47 10.15 7.03
C ALA A 92 23.93 11.41 6.28
N GLN A 93 23.06 12.01 5.46
CA GLN A 93 23.34 13.28 4.78
C GLN A 93 23.54 14.44 5.78
N ALA A 94 22.69 14.55 6.80
CA ALA A 94 22.82 15.57 7.83
C ALA A 94 24.14 15.44 8.60
N LEU A 95 24.54 14.21 8.95
CA LEU A 95 25.82 13.94 9.61
C LEU A 95 27.01 14.27 8.70
N ALA A 96 26.95 13.91 7.41
CA ALA A 96 28.00 14.23 6.45
C ALA A 96 28.17 15.75 6.27
N GLN A 97 27.07 16.51 6.25
CA GLN A 97 27.09 17.97 6.20
C GLN A 97 27.65 18.60 7.48
N ALA A 98 27.29 18.06 8.66
CA ALA A 98 27.84 18.53 9.93
C ALA A 98 29.36 18.27 10.01
N ALA A 99 29.83 17.13 9.53
CA ALA A 99 31.25 16.78 9.51
C ALA A 99 32.07 17.68 8.56
N THR A 100 31.50 18.14 7.44
CA THR A 100 32.17 19.08 6.53
C THR A 100 32.09 20.53 6.99
N GLY A 101 31.06 20.92 7.75
CA GLY A 101 30.92 22.26 8.34
C GLY A 101 31.80 22.53 9.57
N LEU A 102 32.36 21.49 10.19
CA LEU A 102 33.32 21.59 11.31
C LEU A 102 34.79 21.66 10.85
N GLY A 103 35.04 21.59 9.54
CA GLY A 103 36.39 21.62 8.93
C GLY A 103 36.80 22.95 8.29
N SER A 104 36.01 24.02 8.44
CA SER A 104 36.31 25.37 7.92
C SER A 104 36.69 26.36 9.03
#